data_AF-A0A954QBL9-F1
#
_entry.id   AF-A0A954QBL9-F1
#
_cell.length_a   1.000
_cell.length_b   1.000
_cell.length_c   1.000
_cell.angle_alpha   90.00
_cell.angle_beta   90.00
_cell.angle_gamma   90.00
#
_symmetry.space_group_name_H-M   'P 1'
#
loop_
_entity.id
_entity.type
_entity.pdbx_description
1 polymer ?
#
loop_
_entity_poly.entity_id
_entity_poly.type
_entity_poly.pdbx_seq_one_letter_code
_entity_poly.pdbx_strand_id
1 'polypeptide(L)'
;MQDQGSWSDCPSGVVTDMAGALRRRKRWAQLQPILAIGFAFALVSVVGYGLATRDRETPRASLTCREAAQLFAKYHDRSLETDVANDVRKHLSHCPKCREHYAKQFPSEVRNSLSSEPRLVAVATNLAH
;
A
#
# COMPACT_ATOMS: atom_id res chain seq x y z
N MET A 1 0.39 76.18 -27.26
CA MET A 1 -0.09 75.21 -28.27
C MET A 1 0.04 73.84 -27.65
N GLN A 2 -1.08 73.24 -27.27
CA GLN A 2 -1.12 71.91 -26.65
C GLN A 2 -1.48 70.93 -27.76
N ASP A 3 -0.55 70.02 -28.06
CA ASP A 3 -0.81 68.87 -28.92
C ASP A 3 -1.78 67.95 -28.19
N GLN A 4 -3.05 68.02 -28.58
CA GLN A 4 -4.09 67.08 -28.14
C GLN A 4 -3.78 65.73 -28.78
N GLY A 5 -3.00 64.91 -28.08
CA GLY A 5 -2.65 63.56 -28.50
C GLY A 5 -3.91 62.79 -28.90
N SER A 6 -3.97 62.36 -30.15
CA SER A 6 -5.07 61.59 -30.70
C SER A 6 -5.22 60.31 -29.89
N TRP A 7 -6.32 60.18 -29.16
CA TRP A 7 -6.71 58.92 -28.55
C TRP A 7 -6.96 57.92 -29.68
N SER A 8 -6.04 56.98 -29.88
CA SER A 8 -6.20 55.90 -30.83
C SER A 8 -7.24 54.91 -30.30
N ASP A 9 -8.15 54.46 -31.16
CA ASP A 9 -9.15 53.45 -30.82
C ASP A 9 -8.49 52.19 -30.25
N CYS A 10 -8.98 51.77 -29.09
CA CYS A 10 -8.43 50.63 -28.38
C CYS A 10 -8.82 49.33 -29.11
N PRO A 11 -7.86 48.41 -29.39
CA PRO A 11 -8.16 47.16 -30.07
C PRO A 11 -9.20 46.35 -29.30
N SER A 12 -10.28 45.97 -29.99
CA SER A 12 -11.36 45.19 -29.42
C SER A 12 -10.84 43.83 -28.94
N GLY A 13 -11.05 43.52 -27.65
CA GLY A 13 -10.71 42.21 -27.08
C GLY A 13 -9.76 42.26 -25.88
N VAL A 14 -8.93 43.30 -25.75
CA VAL A 14 -7.95 43.40 -24.65
C VAL A 14 -8.64 43.45 -23.28
N VAL A 15 -9.73 44.21 -23.17
CA VAL A 15 -10.48 44.36 -21.91
C VAL A 15 -11.18 43.04 -21.53
N THR A 16 -11.74 42.33 -22.50
CA THR A 16 -12.40 41.05 -22.26
C THR A 16 -11.42 39.95 -21.86
N ASP A 17 -10.22 39.92 -22.44
CA ASP A 17 -9.16 38.99 -22.05
C ASP A 17 -8.67 39.25 -20.63
N MET A 18 -8.47 40.52 -20.29
CA MET A 18 -8.04 40.91 -18.94
C MET A 18 -9.11 40.54 -17.89
N ALA A 19 -10.39 40.77 -18.21
CA ALA A 19 -11.50 40.34 -17.36
C ALA A 19 -11.59 38.80 -17.24
N GLY A 20 -11.33 38.07 -18.32
CA GLY A 20 -11.26 36.61 -18.33
C GLY A 20 -10.14 36.07 -17.44
N ALA A 21 -8.95 36.65 -17.54
CA ALA A 21 -7.79 36.29 -16.72
C ALA A 21 -8.05 36.52 -15.23
N LEU A 22 -8.65 37.66 -14.86
CA LEU A 22 -9.03 37.96 -13.48
C LEU A 22 -10.06 36.96 -12.92
N ARG A 23 -11.07 36.58 -13.72
CA ARG A 23 -12.07 35.59 -13.32
C ARG A 23 -11.47 34.20 -13.10
N ARG A 24 -10.55 33.76 -13.99
CA ARG A 24 -9.81 32.50 -13.77
C ARG A 24 -9.02 32.56 -12.48
N ARG A 25 -8.23 33.61 -12.27
CA ARG A 25 -7.39 33.74 -11.07
C ARG A 25 -8.22 33.74 -9.78
N LYS A 26 -9.39 34.39 -9.79
CA LYS A 26 -10.34 34.37 -8.66
C LYS A 26 -10.89 32.96 -8.39
N ARG A 27 -11.25 32.20 -9.44
CA ARG A 27 -11.72 30.80 -9.27
C ARG A 27 -10.63 29.91 -8.70
N TRP A 28 -9.39 30.02 -9.19
CA TRP A 28 -8.25 29.26 -8.67
C TRP A 28 -7.92 29.62 -7.22
N ALA A 29 -7.97 30.90 -6.85
CA ALA A 29 -7.78 31.35 -5.48
C ALA A 29 -8.86 30.82 -4.52
N GLN A 30 -10.11 30.65 -5.00
CA GLN A 30 -11.18 30.04 -4.21
C GLN A 30 -11.06 28.51 -4.11
N LEU A 31 -10.48 27.85 -5.10
CA LEU A 31 -10.30 26.39 -5.12
C LEU A 31 -9.08 25.91 -4.31
N GLN A 32 -8.03 26.74 -4.18
CA GLN A 32 -6.84 26.40 -3.40
C GLN A 32 -7.11 25.95 -1.94
N PRO A 33 -7.93 26.66 -1.14
CA PRO A 33 -8.18 26.24 0.24
C PRO A 33 -8.97 24.92 0.33
N ILE A 34 -9.88 24.66 -0.62
CA ILE A 34 -10.68 23.43 -0.66
C ILE A 34 -9.78 22.21 -0.95
N LEU A 35 -8.86 22.35 -1.91
CA LEU A 35 -7.88 21.31 -2.24
C LEU A 35 -6.94 20.99 -1.07
N ALA A 36 -6.48 22.02 -0.35
CA ALA A 36 -5.58 21.84 0.79
C ALA A 36 -6.23 21.06 1.94
N ILE A 37 -7.49 21.35 2.26
CA ILE A 37 -8.24 20.65 3.32
C ILE A 37 -8.47 19.18 2.93
N GLY A 38 -8.89 18.92 1.68
CA GLY A 38 -9.13 17.55 1.21
C GLY A 38 -7.89 16.66 1.28
N PHE A 39 -6.71 17.20 0.93
CA PHE A 39 -5.46 16.45 0.97
C PHE A 39 -5.03 16.11 2.41
N ALA A 40 -5.21 17.04 3.35
CA ALA A 40 -4.91 16.80 4.76
C ALA A 40 -5.78 15.66 5.35
N PHE A 41 -7.08 15.65 5.05
CA PHE A 41 -7.98 14.56 5.48
C PHE A 41 -7.62 13.21 4.86
N ALA A 42 -7.24 13.20 3.58
CA ALA A 42 -6.82 11.98 2.90
C ALA A 42 -5.56 11.38 3.54
N LEU A 43 -4.56 12.20 3.86
CA LEU A 43 -3.34 11.75 4.53
C LEU A 43 -3.63 11.22 5.94
N VAL A 44 -4.42 11.95 6.74
CA VAL A 44 -4.81 11.50 8.08
C VAL A 44 -5.59 10.18 8.02
N SER A 45 -6.46 10.01 7.02
CA SER A 45 -7.23 8.78 6.84
C SER A 45 -6.35 7.60 6.46
N VAL A 46 -5.41 7.76 5.52
CA VAL A 46 -4.49 6.68 5.11
C VAL A 46 -3.57 6.26 6.25
N VAL A 47 -2.99 7.22 6.97
CA VAL A 47 -2.10 6.94 8.11
C VAL A 47 -2.89 6.34 9.27
N GLY A 48 -4.05 6.91 9.59
CA GLY A 48 -4.93 6.42 10.65
C GLY A 48 -5.42 5.00 10.38
N TYR A 49 -5.82 4.69 9.15
CA TYR A 49 -6.26 3.35 8.77
C TYR A 49 -5.11 2.34 8.79
N GLY A 50 -3.92 2.74 8.34
CA GLY A 50 -2.70 1.91 8.40
C GLY A 50 -2.27 1.59 9.84
N LEU A 51 -2.43 2.51 10.78
CA LEU A 51 -2.12 2.27 12.19
C LEU A 51 -3.23 1.45 12.88
N ALA A 52 -4.50 1.76 12.63
CA ALA A 52 -5.63 1.04 13.22
C ALA A 52 -5.70 -0.45 12.83
N THR A 53 -5.12 -0.82 11.68
CA THR A 53 -5.03 -2.21 11.23
C THR A 53 -3.82 -2.95 11.80
N ARG A 54 -2.79 -2.25 12.30
CA ARG A 54 -1.62 -2.86 12.95
C ARG A 54 -1.91 -3.32 14.38
N ASP A 55 -2.70 -2.57 15.14
CA ASP A 55 -2.98 -2.88 16.55
C ASP A 55 -4.13 -3.89 16.76
N ARG A 56 -4.69 -4.44 15.67
CA ARG A 56 -5.66 -5.54 15.76
C ARG A 56 -5.04 -6.93 15.89
N GLU A 57 -3.71 -7.03 15.92
CA GLU A 57 -3.06 -8.13 16.60
C GLU A 57 -3.26 -7.90 18.10
N THR A 58 -4.41 -8.34 18.63
CA THR A 58 -4.52 -8.58 20.07
C THR A 58 -3.27 -9.36 20.46
N PRO A 59 -2.56 -9.00 21.55
CA PRO A 59 -1.42 -9.76 22.03
C PRO A 59 -1.94 -11.11 22.57
N ARG A 60 -2.37 -11.99 21.66
CA ARG A 60 -2.43 -13.42 21.90
C ARG A 60 -1.00 -13.77 22.27
N ALA A 61 -0.85 -14.28 23.50
CA ALA A 61 0.42 -14.67 24.06
C ALA A 61 1.24 -15.36 22.97
N SER A 62 2.38 -14.76 22.63
CA SER A 62 3.23 -15.25 21.56
C SER A 62 3.51 -16.73 21.80
N LEU A 63 3.04 -17.58 20.86
CA LEU A 63 3.14 -19.02 20.96
C LEU A 63 4.59 -19.41 21.32
N THR A 64 4.78 -20.06 22.46
CA THR A 64 6.12 -20.45 22.91
C THR A 64 6.66 -21.57 22.02
N CYS A 65 7.98 -21.73 21.94
CA CYS A 65 8.59 -22.81 21.15
C CYS A 65 8.10 -24.21 21.59
N ARG A 66 7.78 -24.37 22.88
CA ARG A 66 7.28 -25.63 23.45
C ARG A 66 5.85 -25.91 23.01
N GLU A 67 4.98 -24.91 23.04
CA GLU A 67 3.60 -25.04 22.57
C GLU A 67 3.55 -25.28 21.07
N ALA A 68 4.37 -24.54 20.29
CA ALA A 68 4.49 -24.75 18.85
C ALA A 68 4.86 -26.19 18.52
N ALA A 69 5.85 -26.77 19.22
CA ALA A 69 6.29 -28.14 19.00
C ALA A 69 5.18 -29.18 19.25
N GLN A 70 4.31 -28.95 20.24
CA GLN A 70 3.17 -29.84 20.52
C GLN A 70 2.08 -29.76 19.44
N LEU A 71 2.00 -28.64 18.71
CA LEU A 71 1.00 -28.41 17.68
C LEU A 71 1.46 -28.87 16.29
N PHE A 72 2.74 -29.19 16.09
CA PHE A 72 3.27 -29.54 14.75
C PHE A 72 2.59 -30.74 14.09
N ALA A 73 2.27 -31.79 14.84
CA ALA A 73 1.54 -32.95 14.28
C ALA A 73 0.14 -32.54 13.80
N LYS A 74 -0.59 -31.78 14.62
CA LYS A 74 -1.93 -31.29 14.25
C LYS A 74 -1.89 -30.29 13.10
N TYR A 75 -0.83 -29.48 13.04
CA TYR A 75 -0.58 -28.51 11.96
C TYR A 75 -0.34 -29.23 10.63
N HIS A 76 0.54 -30.23 10.64
CA HIS A 76 0.84 -31.06 9.48
C HIS A 76 -0.42 -31.76 8.95
N ASP A 77 -1.23 -32.31 9.85
CA ASP A 77 -2.46 -33.01 9.48
C ASP A 77 -3.63 -32.07 9.12
N ARG A 78 -3.39 -30.74 9.14
CA ARG A 78 -4.38 -29.69 8.87
C ARG A 78 -5.64 -29.79 9.74
N SER A 79 -5.48 -30.34 10.94
CA SER A 79 -6.57 -30.52 11.92
C SER A 79 -6.64 -29.37 12.93
N LEU A 80 -5.74 -28.40 12.85
CA LEU A 80 -5.78 -27.18 13.67
C LEU A 80 -6.86 -26.23 13.18
N GLU A 81 -7.48 -25.52 14.13
CA GLU A 81 -8.29 -24.36 13.85
C GLU A 81 -7.47 -23.30 13.10
N THR A 82 -8.10 -22.61 12.14
CA THR A 82 -7.45 -21.67 11.21
C THR A 82 -6.59 -20.62 11.94
N ASP A 83 -7.09 -20.11 13.06
CA ASP A 83 -6.40 -19.13 13.89
C ASP A 83 -5.10 -19.68 14.47
N VAL A 84 -5.15 -20.87 15.08
CA VAL A 84 -3.98 -21.51 15.70
C VAL A 84 -2.97 -21.95 14.62
N ALA A 85 -3.47 -22.39 13.46
CA ALA A 85 -2.61 -22.71 12.32
C ALA A 85 -1.84 -21.48 11.81
N ASN A 86 -2.47 -20.30 11.80
CA ASN A 86 -1.80 -19.06 11.43
C ASN A 86 -0.72 -18.67 12.46
N ASP A 87 -0.98 -18.85 13.75
CA ASP A 87 0.01 -18.59 14.81
C ASP A 87 1.22 -19.53 14.70
N VAL A 88 1.01 -20.82 14.44
CA VAL A 88 2.09 -21.78 14.18
C VAL A 88 2.86 -21.39 12.92
N ARG A 89 2.18 -21.01 11.83
CA ARG A 89 2.83 -20.54 10.59
C ARG A 89 3.70 -19.30 10.85
N LYS A 90 3.17 -18.32 11.57
CA LYS A 90 3.89 -17.10 11.96
C LYS A 90 5.08 -17.45 12.85
N HIS A 91 4.95 -18.39 13.78
CA HIS A 91 6.08 -18.83 14.61
C HIS A 91 7.19 -19.48 13.76
N LEU A 92 6.84 -20.36 12.81
CA LEU A 92 7.80 -21.03 11.93
C LEU A 92 8.53 -20.05 10.99
N SER A 93 7.88 -18.95 10.59
CA SER A 93 8.53 -17.90 9.78
C SER A 93 9.55 -17.09 10.57
N HIS A 94 9.36 -16.90 11.88
CA HIS A 94 10.26 -16.11 12.74
C HIS A 94 11.32 -16.96 13.47
N CYS A 95 11.04 -18.23 13.81
CA CYS A 95 11.94 -19.08 14.60
C CYS A 95 12.63 -20.15 13.74
N PRO A 96 13.94 -20.00 13.40
CA PRO A 96 14.65 -20.95 12.55
C PRO A 96 14.79 -22.33 13.21
N LYS A 97 14.97 -22.40 14.53
CA LYS A 97 15.09 -23.67 15.27
C LYS A 97 13.83 -24.53 15.17
N CYS A 98 12.66 -23.90 15.36
CA CYS A 98 11.37 -24.57 15.22
C CYS A 98 11.11 -24.99 13.77
N ARG A 99 11.55 -24.18 12.79
CA ARG A 99 11.47 -24.52 11.36
C ARG A 99 12.29 -25.75 11.01
N GLU A 100 13.54 -25.81 11.46
CA GLU A 100 14.40 -26.98 11.26
C GLU A 100 13.85 -28.22 11.96
N HIS A 101 13.35 -28.06 13.19
CA HIS A 101 12.72 -29.15 13.93
C HIS A 101 11.49 -29.69 13.20
N TYR A 102 10.62 -28.81 12.71
CA TYR A 102 9.47 -29.18 11.90
C TYR A 102 9.88 -29.92 10.62
N ALA A 103 10.86 -29.41 9.88
CA ALA A 103 11.35 -30.03 8.65
C ALA A 103 11.98 -31.41 8.88
N LYS A 104 12.66 -31.62 10.01
CA LYS A 104 13.20 -32.93 10.41
C LYS A 104 12.10 -33.93 10.75
N GLN A 105 11.02 -33.47 11.37
CA GLN A 105 9.92 -34.31 11.80
C GLN A 105 8.98 -34.67 10.62
N PHE A 106 8.80 -33.75 9.67
CA PHE A 106 7.88 -33.90 8.52
C PHE A 106 8.59 -33.59 7.18
N PRO A 107 9.48 -34.48 6.70
CA PRO A 107 10.29 -34.22 5.50
C PRO A 107 9.48 -34.20 4.20
N SER A 108 8.27 -34.77 4.19
CA SER A 108 7.37 -34.83 3.03
C SER A 108 6.88 -33.45 2.58
N GLU A 109 6.69 -32.50 3.50
CA GLU A 109 6.20 -31.16 3.16
C GLU A 109 7.26 -30.28 2.49
N VAL A 110 8.53 -30.43 2.85
CA VAL A 110 9.64 -29.69 2.23
C VAL A 110 9.74 -29.99 0.74
N ARG A 111 9.41 -31.23 0.34
CA ARG A 111 9.37 -31.63 -1.07
C ARG A 111 8.19 -31.01 -1.81
N ASN A 112 7.05 -30.82 -1.14
CA ASN A 112 5.86 -30.23 -1.74
C ASN A 112 5.96 -28.70 -1.88
N SER A 113 6.57 -28.00 -0.92
CA SER A 113 6.78 -26.55 -1.02
C SER A 113 7.71 -26.18 -2.19
N LEU A 114 8.76 -26.96 -2.43
CA LEU A 114 9.67 -26.80 -3.58
C LEU A 114 8.98 -27.07 -4.93
N SER A 115 7.94 -27.89 -4.96
CA SER A 115 7.15 -28.14 -6.19
C SER A 115 6.11 -27.04 -6.47
N SER A 116 5.83 -26.19 -5.49
CA SER A 116 4.80 -25.15 -5.56
C SER A 116 5.34 -23.74 -5.84
N GLU A 117 6.66 -23.56 -5.94
CA GLU A 117 7.16 -22.33 -6.55
C GLU A 117 6.61 -22.25 -7.98
N PRO A 118 5.87 -21.18 -8.33
CA PRO A 118 5.49 -20.98 -9.71
C PRO A 118 6.79 -20.95 -10.49
N ARG A 119 6.96 -21.86 -11.43
CA ARG A 119 7.96 -21.73 -12.48
C ARG A 119 7.73 -20.37 -13.13
N LEU A 120 8.37 -19.34 -12.60
CA LEU A 120 8.73 -18.14 -13.34
C LEU A 120 9.76 -18.63 -14.35
N VAL A 121 9.26 -19.36 -15.36
CA VAL A 121 9.96 -19.56 -16.61
C VAL A 121 10.26 -18.14 -17.05
N ALA A 122 11.53 -17.79 -16.97
CA ALA A 122 12.06 -16.57 -17.51
C ALA A 122 11.47 -16.39 -18.91
N VAL A 123 10.55 -15.43 -19.06
CA VAL A 123 10.19 -14.86 -20.35
C VAL A 123 11.41 -14.02 -20.73
N ALA A 124 12.47 -14.71 -21.15
CA ALA A 124 13.60 -14.13 -21.81
C ALA A 124 13.11 -13.63 -23.17
N THR A 125 12.78 -12.34 -23.20
CA THR A 125 13.20 -11.41 -24.26
C THR A 125 13.32 -12.00 -25.66
N ASN A 126 12.23 -11.95 -26.43
CA ASN A 126 12.31 -11.74 -27.87
C ASN A 126 11.79 -10.32 -28.15
N LEU A 127 12.67 -9.34 -27.92
CA LEU A 127 12.55 -7.99 -28.46
C LEU A 127 13.74 -7.79 -29.40
N ALA A 128 13.61 -8.39 -30.58
CA ALA A 128 14.44 -8.10 -31.73
C ALA A 128 13.56 -8.26 -32.97
N HIS A 129 12.85 -7.19 -33.34
CA HIS A 129 12.60 -6.76 -34.71
C HIS A 129 11.88 -5.41 -34.71
#